data_AF-A0A835BX24-F1
#
_entry.id   AF-A0A835BX24-F1
#
_cell.length_a   1.000
_cell.length_b   1.000
_cell.length_c   1.000
_cell.angle_alpha   90.00
_cell.angle_beta   90.00
_cell.angle_gamma   90.00
#
_symmetry.space_group_name_H-M   'P 1'
#
loop_
_entity.id
_entity.type
_entity.pdbx_description
1 polymer ?
#
loop_
_entity_poly.entity_id
_entity_poly.type
_entity_poly.pdbx_seq_one_letter_code
_entity_poly.pdbx_strand_id
1 'polypeptide(L)'
;MSSPFVYGFKCIVIGDTGVGKSCLLLQFTDKRFRLAHDLTIGVEYGVRIIPVDGKPTKIQIWDTAGQEAFRSITRSYYRGAAAAVLVYDITRRETFNHVTSWLEDAKQLASPHLTILLVGNKCDLDNRRVVSYEEGERFAMEHGMAFMEASAKTAQNVEEAFTTAARIVIKKIKDRIFDPADKDLIIYLEDHDESGGVADTFKGGRCCS
;
A
#
# COMPACT_ATOMS: atom_id res chain seq x y z
N MET A 1 -7.58 27.48 -17.29
CA MET A 1 -7.15 26.26 -18.01
C MET A 1 -6.68 25.27 -16.95
N SER A 2 -7.52 24.28 -16.63
CA SER A 2 -7.16 23.21 -15.70
C SER A 2 -6.11 22.33 -16.36
N SER A 3 -4.91 22.27 -15.79
CA SER A 3 -3.85 21.46 -16.36
C SER A 3 -4.25 19.97 -16.41
N PRO A 4 -3.95 19.26 -17.52
CA PRO A 4 -4.33 17.88 -17.81
C PRO A 4 -3.47 16.86 -17.04
N PHE A 5 -3.17 17.14 -15.78
CA PHE A 5 -2.22 16.34 -15.02
C PHE A 5 -2.97 15.37 -14.11
N VAL A 6 -2.82 14.09 -14.42
CA VAL A 6 -3.14 13.01 -13.48
C VAL A 6 -2.06 13.01 -12.41
N TYR A 7 -2.45 13.30 -11.16
CA TYR A 7 -1.53 13.12 -10.04
C TYR A 7 -1.30 11.63 -9.83
N GLY A 8 -0.05 11.24 -9.72
CA GLY A 8 0.33 9.93 -9.24
C GLY A 8 1.30 10.01 -8.09
N PHE A 9 1.36 8.95 -7.31
CA PHE A 9 2.28 8.86 -6.19
C PHE A 9 2.69 7.42 -5.92
N LYS A 10 3.82 7.30 -5.23
CA LYS A 10 4.35 6.02 -4.76
C LYS A 10 3.75 5.67 -3.40
N CYS A 11 3.24 4.45 -3.30
CA CYS A 11 2.71 3.81 -2.10
C CYS A 11 3.54 2.56 -1.79
N ILE A 12 3.89 2.34 -0.53
CA ILE A 12 4.53 1.11 -0.07
C ILE A 12 3.57 0.31 0.81
N VAL A 13 3.61 -1.01 0.74
CA VAL A 13 2.88 -1.89 1.67
C VAL A 13 3.90 -2.60 2.55
N ILE A 14 3.80 -2.39 3.86
CA ILE A 14 4.80 -2.83 4.85
C ILE A 14 4.13 -3.53 6.03
N GLY A 15 4.89 -4.31 6.79
CA GLY A 15 4.41 -5.15 7.89
C GLY A 15 4.95 -6.57 7.81
N ASP A 16 4.69 -7.36 8.84
CA ASP A 16 5.25 -8.70 9.02
C ASP A 16 4.92 -9.68 7.87
N THR A 17 5.67 -10.79 7.84
CA THR A 17 5.39 -11.88 6.91
C THR A 17 4.03 -12.53 7.22
N GLY A 18 3.29 -12.87 6.17
CA GLY A 18 2.00 -13.57 6.28
C GLY A 18 0.83 -12.72 6.78
N VAL A 19 1.00 -11.41 7.00
CA VAL A 19 -0.12 -10.51 7.37
C VAL A 19 -1.09 -10.26 6.22
N GLY A 20 -0.69 -10.56 4.98
CA GLY A 20 -1.52 -10.48 3.77
C GLY A 20 -1.30 -9.24 2.91
N LYS A 21 -0.10 -8.66 2.91
CA LYS A 21 0.27 -7.48 2.10
C LYS A 21 0.08 -7.73 0.59
N SER A 22 0.68 -8.80 0.07
CA SER A 22 0.53 -9.21 -1.34
C SER A 22 -0.93 -9.53 -1.68
N CYS A 23 -1.68 -10.13 -0.74
CA CYS A 23 -3.11 -10.38 -0.94
C CYS A 23 -3.91 -9.08 -1.05
N LEU A 24 -3.61 -8.07 -0.24
CA LEU A 24 -4.25 -6.75 -0.32
C LEU A 24 -3.90 -6.06 -1.64
N LEU A 25 -2.63 -6.12 -2.07
CA LEU A 25 -2.20 -5.60 -3.37
C LEU A 25 -2.98 -6.27 -4.51
N LEU A 26 -2.98 -7.60 -4.59
CA LEU A 26 -3.63 -8.36 -5.66
C LEU A 26 -5.15 -8.20 -5.64
N GLN A 27 -5.76 -8.14 -4.44
CA GLN A 27 -7.20 -7.88 -4.33
C GLN A 27 -7.53 -6.46 -4.80
N PHE A 28 -6.63 -5.49 -4.59
CA PHE A 28 -6.80 -4.12 -5.07
C PHE A 28 -6.58 -4.00 -6.58
N THR A 29 -5.54 -4.62 -7.16
CA THR A 29 -5.22 -4.47 -8.60
C THR A 29 -6.06 -5.39 -9.48
N ASP A 30 -6.20 -6.66 -9.09
CA ASP A 30 -6.68 -7.72 -9.98
C ASP A 30 -8.06 -8.24 -9.56
N LYS A 31 -8.61 -7.76 -8.44
CA LYS A 31 -9.86 -8.25 -7.83
C LYS A 31 -9.84 -9.75 -7.57
N ARG A 32 -8.67 -10.28 -7.21
CA ARG A 32 -8.41 -11.70 -6.98
C ARG A 32 -7.79 -11.94 -5.62
N PHE A 33 -8.25 -13.01 -4.98
CA PHE A 33 -7.64 -13.56 -3.77
C PHE A 33 -7.01 -14.93 -4.09
N ARG A 34 -5.79 -15.17 -3.60
CA ARG A 34 -5.18 -16.50 -3.61
C ARG A 34 -4.93 -16.96 -2.18
N LEU A 35 -5.33 -18.19 -1.88
CA LEU A 35 -5.21 -18.76 -0.53
C LEU A 35 -3.77 -19.19 -0.23
N ALA A 36 -3.07 -19.69 -1.25
CA ALA A 36 -1.65 -19.99 -1.22
C ALA A 36 -0.90 -18.83 -1.89
N HIS A 37 -0.14 -18.10 -1.08
CA HIS A 37 0.88 -17.18 -1.56
C HIS A 37 2.24 -17.73 -1.13
N ASP A 38 3.12 -17.93 -2.12
CA ASP A 38 4.53 -18.12 -1.83
C ASP A 38 5.06 -16.87 -1.11
N LEU A 39 6.11 -17.06 -0.30
CA LEU A 39 6.75 -15.94 0.37
C LEU A 39 7.22 -14.92 -0.67
N THR A 40 6.87 -13.64 -0.47
CA THR A 40 7.35 -12.55 -1.33
C THR A 40 8.88 -12.49 -1.24
N ILE A 41 9.56 -12.80 -2.34
CA ILE A 41 11.02 -12.67 -2.45
C ILE A 41 11.31 -11.28 -2.99
N GLY A 42 11.87 -10.41 -2.16
CA GLY A 42 12.16 -9.02 -2.54
C GLY A 42 10.93 -8.13 -2.50
N VAL A 43 10.43 -7.70 -3.66
CA VAL A 43 9.34 -6.71 -3.78
C VAL A 43 8.46 -7.02 -5.00
N GLU A 44 7.15 -6.99 -4.83
CA GLU A 44 6.15 -7.02 -5.91
C GLU A 44 5.67 -5.60 -6.25
N TYR A 45 5.34 -5.36 -7.52
CA TYR A 45 4.93 -4.04 -8.00
C TYR A 45 3.56 -4.11 -8.69
N GLY A 46 2.66 -3.22 -8.30
CA GLY A 46 1.36 -3.04 -8.94
C GLY A 46 1.07 -1.58 -9.24
N VAL A 47 0.22 -1.34 -10.23
CA VAL A 47 -0.23 0.01 -10.60
C VAL A 47 -1.73 0.01 -10.75
N ARG A 48 -2.39 1.03 -10.20
CA ARG A 48 -3.81 1.24 -10.47
C ARG A 48 -4.14 2.72 -10.54
N ILE A 49 -4.98 3.08 -11.50
CA ILE A 49 -5.57 4.42 -11.59
C ILE A 49 -6.97 4.33 -10.99
N ILE A 50 -7.26 5.18 -10.00
CA ILE A 50 -8.57 5.26 -9.35
C ILE A 50 -9.10 6.70 -9.40
N PRO A 51 -10.42 6.90 -9.43
CA PRO A 51 -10.99 8.24 -9.29
C PRO A 51 -10.91 8.71 -7.83
N VAL A 52 -10.29 9.86 -7.59
CA VAL A 52 -10.27 10.57 -6.30
C VAL A 52 -10.83 11.97 -6.51
N ASP A 53 -11.93 12.29 -5.83
CA ASP A 53 -12.67 13.55 -6.01
C ASP A 53 -13.00 13.85 -7.49
N GLY A 54 -13.36 12.81 -8.26
CA GLY A 54 -13.68 12.92 -9.69
C GLY A 54 -12.47 13.10 -10.61
N LYS A 55 -11.23 13.03 -10.09
CA LYS A 55 -10.01 13.10 -10.89
C LYS A 55 -9.29 11.76 -10.92
N PRO A 56 -8.77 11.30 -12.08
CA PRO A 56 -7.91 10.13 -12.12
C PRO A 56 -6.68 10.36 -11.25
N THR A 57 -6.30 9.34 -10.47
CA THR A 57 -5.11 9.35 -9.62
C THR A 57 -4.38 8.02 -9.76
N LYS A 58 -3.10 8.06 -10.14
CA LYS A 58 -2.27 6.87 -10.36
C LYS A 58 -1.53 6.48 -9.08
N ILE A 59 -1.80 5.29 -8.55
CA ILE A 59 -1.09 4.73 -7.40
C ILE A 59 -0.10 3.68 -7.90
N GLN A 60 1.18 3.91 -7.64
CA GLN A 60 2.24 2.92 -7.83
C GLN A 60 2.53 2.24 -6.50
N ILE A 61 2.21 0.95 -6.39
CA ILE A 61 2.25 0.21 -5.13
C ILE A 61 3.42 -0.76 -5.14
N TRP A 62 4.28 -0.66 -4.14
CA TRP A 62 5.38 -1.58 -3.89
C TRP A 62 5.04 -2.45 -2.68
N ASP A 63 4.73 -3.72 -2.91
CA ASP A 63 4.54 -4.71 -1.85
C ASP A 63 5.90 -5.28 -1.44
N THR A 64 6.22 -5.15 -0.16
CA THR A 64 7.55 -5.45 0.34
C THR A 64 7.61 -6.78 1.08
N ALA A 65 8.73 -7.49 0.99
CA ALA A 65 8.96 -8.66 1.83
C ALA A 65 8.88 -8.28 3.32
N GLY A 66 8.07 -9.02 4.09
CA GLY A 66 7.86 -8.78 5.52
C GLY A 66 8.85 -9.51 6.42
N GLN A 67 9.94 -10.07 5.88
CA GLN A 67 10.96 -10.74 6.68
C GLN A 67 12.05 -9.74 7.04
N GLU A 68 12.45 -9.75 8.31
CA GLU A 68 13.50 -8.88 8.82
C GLU A 68 14.84 -9.06 8.08
N ALA A 69 15.14 -10.29 7.62
CA ALA A 69 16.33 -10.58 6.82
C ALA A 69 16.40 -9.79 5.51
N PHE A 70 15.27 -9.33 4.98
CA PHE A 70 15.18 -8.51 3.77
C PHE A 70 14.96 -7.02 4.05
N ARG A 71 14.86 -6.61 5.32
CA ARG A 71 14.53 -5.24 5.73
C ARG A 71 15.51 -4.22 5.16
N SER A 72 16.80 -4.57 4.97
CA SER A 72 17.82 -3.73 4.32
C SER A 72 17.56 -3.53 2.81
N ILE A 73 17.09 -4.55 2.10
CA ILE A 73 16.69 -4.49 0.69
C ILE A 73 15.42 -3.63 0.57
N THR A 74 14.51 -3.73 1.54
CA THR A 74 13.27 -2.96 1.57
C THR A 74 13.51 -1.46 1.75
N ARG A 75 14.60 -1.02 2.41
CA ARG A 75 14.87 0.40 2.70
C ARG A 75 14.91 1.30 1.46
N SER A 76 15.45 0.81 0.34
CA SER A 76 15.53 1.59 -0.91
C SER A 76 14.14 1.95 -1.47
N TYR A 77 13.12 1.15 -1.14
CA TYR A 77 11.74 1.36 -1.59
C TYR A 77 10.99 2.40 -0.77
N TYR A 78 11.47 2.82 0.40
CA TYR A 78 10.83 3.88 1.20
C TYR A 78 11.03 5.27 0.59
N ARG A 79 12.18 5.51 -0.04
CA ARG A 79 12.48 6.81 -0.65
C ARG A 79 11.44 7.19 -1.71
N GLY A 80 10.94 8.42 -1.64
CA GLY A 80 9.92 8.94 -2.55
C GLY A 80 8.50 8.42 -2.30
N ALA A 81 8.27 7.58 -1.27
CA ALA A 81 6.92 7.17 -0.91
C ALA A 81 6.13 8.35 -0.31
N ALA A 82 4.98 8.65 -0.89
CA ALA A 82 4.02 9.63 -0.37
C ALA A 82 3.00 8.98 0.59
N ALA A 83 2.78 7.66 0.43
CA ALA A 83 1.92 6.88 1.29
C ALA A 83 2.55 5.53 1.70
N ALA A 84 2.13 5.02 2.86
CA ALA A 84 2.38 3.67 3.30
C ALA A 84 1.08 3.03 3.82
N VAL A 85 0.83 1.79 3.43
CA VAL A 85 -0.16 0.92 4.04
C VAL A 85 0.59 -0.02 4.99
N LEU A 86 0.44 0.21 6.28
CA LEU A 86 1.09 -0.55 7.35
C LEU A 86 0.14 -1.63 7.86
N VAL A 87 0.48 -2.90 7.66
CA VAL A 87 -0.45 -4.01 7.81
C VAL A 87 -0.05 -4.89 9.00
N TYR A 88 -1.03 -5.23 9.84
CA TYR A 88 -0.94 -6.32 10.82
C TYR A 88 -2.08 -7.31 10.62
N ASP A 89 -1.98 -8.47 11.27
CA ASP A 89 -2.99 -9.52 11.25
C ASP A 89 -3.77 -9.53 12.57
N ILE A 90 -5.08 -9.29 12.53
CA ILE A 90 -5.89 -9.19 13.76
C ILE A 90 -5.92 -10.49 14.59
N THR A 91 -5.53 -11.62 13.97
CA THR A 91 -5.47 -12.95 14.61
C THR A 91 -4.08 -13.29 15.16
N ARG A 92 -3.07 -12.41 14.97
CA ARG A 92 -1.70 -12.63 15.42
C ARG A 92 -1.13 -11.41 16.14
N ARG A 93 -1.17 -11.46 17.48
CA ARG A 93 -0.74 -10.39 18.40
C ARG A 93 0.68 -9.88 18.14
N GLU A 94 1.64 -10.77 17.86
CA GLU A 94 3.04 -10.38 17.57
C GLU A 94 3.14 -9.40 16.40
N THR A 95 2.34 -9.59 15.35
CA THR A 95 2.37 -8.71 14.17
C THR A 95 1.90 -7.30 14.48
N PHE A 96 1.04 -7.13 15.50
CA PHE A 96 0.63 -5.82 16.00
C PHE A 96 1.72 -5.20 16.88
N ASN A 97 2.38 -5.99 17.73
CA ASN A 97 3.49 -5.52 18.56
C ASN A 97 4.65 -4.98 17.71
N HIS A 98 4.87 -5.53 16.52
CA HIS A 98 5.91 -5.08 15.59
C HIS A 98 5.54 -3.83 14.77
N VAL A 99 4.27 -3.37 14.80
CA VAL A 99 3.81 -2.18 14.05
C VAL A 99 4.67 -0.96 14.36
N THR A 100 5.05 -0.76 15.63
CA THR A 100 5.91 0.37 16.02
C THR A 100 7.26 0.33 15.32
N SER A 101 7.89 -0.84 15.20
CA SER A 101 9.17 -0.99 14.52
C SER A 101 9.06 -0.64 13.02
N TRP A 102 8.01 -1.10 12.36
CA TRP A 102 7.75 -0.76 10.96
C TRP A 102 7.42 0.72 10.76
N LEU A 103 6.70 1.33 11.70
CA LEU A 103 6.37 2.74 11.70
C LEU A 103 7.62 3.63 11.83
N GLU A 104 8.55 3.25 12.71
CA GLU A 104 9.81 3.96 12.90
C GLU A 104 10.66 3.94 11.61
N ASP A 105 10.80 2.77 10.98
CA ASP A 105 11.49 2.65 9.69
C ASP A 105 10.83 3.54 8.62
N ALA A 106 9.50 3.52 8.55
CA ALA A 106 8.76 4.33 7.59
C ALA A 106 9.00 5.83 7.77
N LYS A 107 8.98 6.30 9.02
CA LYS A 107 9.25 7.71 9.36
C LYS A 107 10.70 8.12 9.11
N GLN A 108 11.66 7.20 9.28
CA GLN A 108 13.09 7.48 9.08
C GLN A 108 13.50 7.48 7.61
N LEU A 109 12.88 6.65 6.78
CA LEU A 109 13.37 6.36 5.42
C LEU A 109 12.53 6.98 4.29
N ALA A 110 11.27 7.35 4.57
CA ALA A 110 10.36 7.92 3.58
C ALA A 110 10.27 9.45 3.69
N SER A 111 9.27 10.04 3.03
CA SER A 111 8.99 11.47 3.15
C SER A 111 8.67 11.88 4.59
N PRO A 112 9.14 13.04 5.10
CA PRO A 112 8.73 13.57 6.39
C PRO A 112 7.22 13.78 6.55
N HIS A 113 6.51 13.91 5.43
CA HIS A 113 5.06 14.08 5.38
C HIS A 113 4.32 12.81 4.95
N LEU A 114 4.96 11.63 5.04
CA LEU A 114 4.37 10.34 4.68
C LEU A 114 2.95 10.19 5.24
N THR A 115 2.01 9.82 4.38
CA THR A 115 0.68 9.41 4.80
C THR A 115 0.70 7.95 5.18
N ILE A 116 0.32 7.61 6.41
CA ILE A 116 0.30 6.21 6.85
C ILE A 116 -1.14 5.81 7.17
N LEU A 117 -1.57 4.71 6.58
CA LEU A 117 -2.81 4.02 6.91
C LEU A 117 -2.46 2.70 7.61
N LEU A 118 -2.84 2.56 8.87
CA LEU A 118 -2.76 1.31 9.59
C LEU A 118 -3.94 0.42 9.20
N VAL A 119 -3.64 -0.82 8.79
CA VAL A 119 -4.63 -1.81 8.37
C VAL A 119 -4.56 -3.06 9.24
N GLY A 120 -5.62 -3.32 10.00
CA GLY A 120 -5.86 -4.61 10.64
C GLY A 120 -6.46 -5.58 9.63
N ASN A 121 -5.63 -6.43 9.01
CA ASN A 121 -6.08 -7.35 7.97
C ASN A 121 -6.63 -8.66 8.57
N LYS A 122 -7.36 -9.41 7.73
CA LYS A 122 -8.04 -10.68 8.04
C LYS A 122 -9.22 -10.52 8.99
N CYS A 123 -9.95 -9.41 8.86
CA CYS A 123 -11.17 -9.16 9.65
C CYS A 123 -12.29 -10.18 9.41
N ASP A 124 -12.20 -10.99 8.34
CA ASP A 124 -13.08 -12.14 8.12
C ASP A 124 -12.89 -13.29 9.13
N LEU A 125 -11.79 -13.27 9.91
CA LEU A 125 -11.47 -14.24 10.95
C LEU A 125 -11.74 -13.69 12.36
N ASP A 126 -12.85 -12.95 12.51
CA ASP A 126 -13.22 -12.27 13.76
C ASP A 126 -13.31 -13.22 14.97
N ASN A 127 -13.73 -14.47 14.75
CA ASN A 127 -13.76 -15.52 15.77
C ASN A 127 -12.38 -15.93 16.32
N ARG A 128 -11.29 -15.53 15.66
CA ARG A 128 -9.89 -15.75 16.09
C ARG A 128 -9.19 -14.45 16.43
N ARG A 129 -9.93 -13.35 16.58
CA ARG A 129 -9.39 -12.04 16.90
C ARG A 129 -8.64 -12.08 18.22
N VAL A 130 -7.43 -11.55 18.19
CA VAL A 130 -6.61 -11.33 19.39
C VAL A 130 -6.20 -9.86 19.56
N VAL A 131 -6.47 -9.01 18.56
CA VAL A 131 -6.31 -7.54 18.61
C VAL A 131 -7.67 -6.90 18.36
N SER A 132 -8.19 -6.13 19.32
CA SER A 132 -9.49 -5.45 19.20
C SER A 132 -9.42 -4.29 18.21
N TYR A 133 -10.56 -3.95 17.60
CA TYR A 133 -10.66 -2.78 16.71
C TYR A 133 -10.23 -1.50 17.44
N GLU A 134 -10.72 -1.30 18.66
CA GLU A 134 -10.49 -0.11 19.49
C GLU A 134 -9.01 0.05 19.86
N GLU A 135 -8.28 -1.06 19.98
CA GLU A 135 -6.84 -1.03 20.24
C GLU A 135 -6.05 -0.56 19.01
N GLY A 136 -6.40 -1.08 17.83
CA GLY A 136 -5.80 -0.64 16.57
C GLY A 136 -6.12 0.83 16.26
N GLU A 137 -7.37 1.24 16.47
CA GLU A 137 -7.83 2.63 16.29
C GLU A 137 -7.11 3.59 17.24
N ARG A 138 -7.05 3.24 18.54
CA ARG A 138 -6.34 4.06 19.53
C ARG A 138 -4.86 4.22 19.18
N PHE A 139 -4.20 3.12 18.81
CA PHE A 139 -2.79 3.17 18.39
C PHE A 139 -2.58 4.09 17.19
N ALA A 140 -3.45 4.00 16.18
CA ALA A 140 -3.37 4.86 15.00
C ALA A 140 -3.59 6.33 15.35
N MET A 141 -4.57 6.63 16.19
CA MET A 141 -4.84 7.99 16.66
C MET A 141 -3.64 8.60 17.40
N GLU A 142 -3.04 7.85 18.33
CA GLU A 142 -1.85 8.27 19.09
C GLU A 142 -0.65 8.61 18.19
N HIS A 143 -0.54 7.93 17.04
CA HIS A 143 0.56 8.11 16.09
C HIS A 143 0.23 8.98 14.87
N GLY A 144 -0.98 9.56 14.82
CA GLY A 144 -1.43 10.42 13.72
C GLY A 144 -1.64 9.68 12.39
N MET A 145 -2.03 8.41 12.45
CA MET A 145 -2.30 7.56 11.29
C MET A 145 -3.81 7.45 11.05
N ALA A 146 -4.20 7.22 9.79
CA ALA A 146 -5.54 6.71 9.52
C ALA A 146 -5.62 5.23 9.92
N PHE A 147 -6.82 4.72 10.20
CA PHE A 147 -7.05 3.32 10.59
C PHE A 147 -8.20 2.68 9.83
N MET A 148 -8.06 1.39 9.52
CA MET A 148 -9.12 0.57 8.97
C MET A 148 -8.87 -0.90 9.26
N GLU A 149 -9.92 -1.70 9.38
CA GLU A 149 -9.80 -3.16 9.26
C GLU A 149 -10.23 -3.61 7.86
N ALA A 150 -9.52 -4.60 7.32
CA ALA A 150 -9.77 -5.10 5.97
C ALA A 150 -9.71 -6.63 5.91
N SER A 151 -10.29 -7.17 4.85
CA SER A 151 -10.11 -8.56 4.46
C SER A 151 -9.77 -8.62 2.98
N ALA A 152 -8.53 -9.00 2.69
CA ALA A 152 -8.14 -9.36 1.34
C ALA A 152 -8.98 -10.52 0.77
N LYS A 153 -9.49 -11.42 1.63
CA LYS A 153 -10.28 -12.59 1.22
C LYS A 153 -11.68 -12.22 0.76
N THR A 154 -12.37 -11.33 1.49
CA THR A 154 -13.75 -10.93 1.17
C THR A 154 -13.83 -9.63 0.37
N ALA A 155 -12.67 -9.02 0.07
CA ALA A 155 -12.54 -7.67 -0.48
C ALA A 155 -13.02 -6.53 0.44
N GLN A 156 -13.45 -6.84 1.66
CA GLN A 156 -13.93 -5.84 2.60
C GLN A 156 -12.85 -4.80 2.85
N ASN A 157 -13.21 -3.53 2.63
CA ASN A 157 -12.39 -2.35 2.90
C ASN A 157 -11.05 -2.28 2.12
N VAL A 158 -10.77 -3.20 1.20
CA VAL A 158 -9.55 -3.17 0.39
C VAL A 158 -9.53 -1.94 -0.52
N GLU A 159 -10.62 -1.68 -1.24
CA GLU A 159 -10.74 -0.49 -2.09
C GLU A 159 -10.65 0.81 -1.27
N GLU A 160 -11.35 0.85 -0.15
CA GLU A 160 -11.46 2.04 0.69
C GLU A 160 -10.11 2.37 1.36
N ALA A 161 -9.31 1.38 1.72
CA ALA A 161 -7.98 1.59 2.29
C ALA A 161 -7.07 2.38 1.33
N PHE A 162 -6.90 1.91 0.09
CA PHE A 162 -6.07 2.60 -0.89
C PHE A 162 -6.67 3.94 -1.34
N THR A 163 -8.01 4.02 -1.43
CA THR A 163 -8.72 5.27 -1.79
C THR A 163 -8.57 6.33 -0.70
N THR A 164 -8.64 5.93 0.58
CA THR A 164 -8.43 6.82 1.73
C THR A 164 -7.00 7.36 1.75
N ALA A 165 -6.00 6.49 1.57
CA ALA A 165 -4.61 6.91 1.47
C ALA A 165 -4.41 7.91 0.30
N ALA A 166 -4.98 7.61 -0.87
CA ALA A 166 -4.92 8.50 -2.02
C ALA A 166 -5.58 9.85 -1.74
N ARG A 167 -6.78 9.89 -1.14
CA ARG A 167 -7.48 11.13 -0.79
C ARG A 167 -6.65 12.02 0.13
N ILE A 168 -5.99 11.44 1.15
CA ILE A 168 -5.13 12.17 2.07
C ILE A 168 -3.88 12.71 1.35
N VAL A 169 -3.23 11.92 0.50
CA VAL A 169 -2.08 12.37 -0.30
C VAL A 169 -2.47 13.51 -1.24
N ILE A 170 -3.56 13.36 -2.00
CA ILE A 170 -4.07 14.40 -2.90
C ILE A 170 -4.41 15.68 -2.13
N LYS A 171 -4.98 15.58 -0.92
CA LYS A 171 -5.20 16.73 -0.05
C LYS A 171 -3.86 17.40 0.32
N LYS A 172 -2.85 16.64 0.73
CA LYS A 172 -1.51 17.18 1.06
C LYS A 172 -0.84 17.88 -0.14
N ILE A 173 -1.06 17.41 -1.37
CA ILE A 173 -0.59 18.09 -2.60
C ILE A 173 -1.33 19.42 -2.78
N LYS A 174 -2.65 19.42 -2.67
CA LYS A 174 -3.49 20.64 -2.79
C LYS A 174 -3.09 21.68 -1.73
N ASP A 175 -2.80 21.24 -0.53
CA ASP A 175 -2.37 22.07 0.62
C ASP A 175 -0.88 22.46 0.54
N ARG A 176 -0.15 22.03 -0.51
CA ARG A 176 1.30 22.26 -0.72
C ARG A 176 2.21 21.73 0.41
N ILE A 177 1.72 20.74 1.16
CA ILE A 177 2.54 19.97 2.11
C ILE A 177 3.49 19.06 1.33
N PHE A 178 2.98 18.43 0.27
CA PHE A 178 3.82 17.86 -0.78
C PHE A 178 4.00 18.91 -1.87
N ASP A 179 5.24 19.26 -2.18
CA ASP A 179 5.52 20.17 -3.29
C ASP A 179 5.06 19.48 -4.59
N PRO A 180 4.10 20.06 -5.33
CA PRO A 180 3.72 19.49 -6.60
C PRO A 180 4.92 19.38 -7.54
N ALA A 181 5.92 20.26 -7.50
CA ALA A 181 7.08 20.18 -8.39
C ALA A 181 8.06 19.03 -8.05
N ASP A 182 7.90 18.36 -6.90
CA ASP A 182 8.75 17.24 -6.49
C ASP A 182 8.44 15.99 -7.33
N LYS A 183 9.27 15.79 -8.36
CA LYS A 183 9.17 14.64 -9.28
C LYS A 183 9.55 13.30 -8.64
N ASP A 184 10.21 13.30 -7.47
CA ASP A 184 10.51 12.07 -6.74
C ASP A 184 9.29 11.58 -5.96
N LEU A 185 8.30 12.45 -5.71
CA LEU A 185 7.13 12.17 -4.90
C LEU A 185 5.83 12.21 -5.70
N ILE A 186 5.71 13.13 -6.66
CA ILE A 186 4.53 13.37 -7.50
C ILE A 186 4.82 13.03 -8.96
N ILE A 187 4.00 12.15 -9.50
CA ILE A 187 4.03 11.73 -10.89
C ILE A 187 2.99 12.57 -11.64
N TYR A 188 3.43 13.21 -12.72
CA TYR A 188 2.55 13.90 -13.67
C TYR A 188 2.37 13.01 -14.88
N LEU A 189 1.13 12.63 -15.20
CA LEU A 189 0.84 12.03 -16.51
C LEU A 189 0.31 13.11 -17.43
N GLU A 190 0.77 13.09 -18.68
CA GLU A 190 0.14 13.81 -19.78
C GLU A 190 -1.08 12.99 -20.26
N ASP A 191 -2.15 13.66 -20.68
CA ASP A 191 -3.46 13.07 -21.08
C ASP A 191 -3.41 12.05 -22.24
N HIS A 192 -2.24 11.59 -22.70
CA HIS A 192 -2.08 10.78 -23.92
C HIS A 192 -1.97 9.25 -23.73
N ASP A 193 -2.07 8.70 -22.51
CA ASP A 193 -1.92 7.26 -22.26
C ASP A 193 -3.27 6.49 -22.16
N GLU A 194 -4.25 6.82 -23.00
CA GLU A 194 -5.52 6.08 -23.12
C GLU A 194 -5.51 4.93 -24.17
N SER A 195 -4.35 4.48 -24.65
CA SER A 195 -4.25 3.32 -25.55
C SER A 195 -3.68 2.07 -24.86
N GLY A 196 -4.56 1.41 -24.10
CA GLY A 196 -4.80 -0.04 -24.16
C GLY A 196 -3.63 -1.05 -24.10
N GLY A 197 -3.73 -1.94 -23.11
CA GLY A 197 -3.39 -3.36 -23.31
C GLY A 197 -2.45 -3.95 -22.27
N VAL A 198 -3.02 -4.76 -21.38
CA VAL A 198 -2.29 -5.80 -20.64
C VAL A 198 -1.61 -6.70 -21.68
N ALA A 199 -0.29 -6.59 -21.79
CA ALA A 199 0.53 -7.58 -22.49
C ALA A 199 1.19 -8.48 -21.45
N ASP A 200 0.59 -9.65 -21.28
CA ASP A 200 1.22 -10.84 -20.72
C ASP A 200 2.63 -10.99 -21.27
N THR A 201 3.64 -10.94 -20.39
CA THR A 201 4.98 -11.46 -20.70
C THR A 201 5.38 -12.51 -19.67
N PHE A 202 4.57 -13.57 -19.59
CA PHE A 202 5.08 -14.90 -19.27
C PHE A 202 5.93 -15.38 -20.46
N LYS A 203 7.24 -15.14 -20.42
CA LYS A 203 8.16 -15.95 -21.23
C LYS A 203 8.38 -17.27 -20.50
N GLY A 204 7.58 -18.26 -20.89
CA GLY A 204 7.85 -19.66 -20.63
C GLY A 204 9.23 -20.04 -21.15
N GLY A 205 10.09 -20.51 -20.23
CA GLY A 205 11.28 -21.25 -20.57
C GLY A 205 10.88 -22.53 -21.30
N ARG A 206 11.24 -22.65 -22.57
CA ARG A 206 11.20 -23.92 -23.27
C ARG A 206 12.43 -24.72 -22.88
N CYS A 207 12.19 -25.84 -22.18
CA CYS A 207 13.04 -27.02 -22.26
C CYS A 207 13.07 -27.49 -23.72
N CYS A 208 14.27 -27.69 -24.25
CA CYS A 208 14.52 -28.65 -25.31
C CYS A 208 15.77 -29.45 -24.92
N SER A 209 15.67 -30.73 -25.27
CA SER A 209 16.49 -31.89 -24.99
C SER A 209 17.96 -31.78 -25.32
#